data_AF-A0AAT9UUQ1-F1
#
_entry.id   AF-A0AAT9UUQ1-F1
#
_cell.length_a   1.000
_cell.length_b   1.000
_cell.length_c   1.000
_cell.angle_alpha   90.00
_cell.angle_beta   90.00
_cell.angle_gamma   90.00
#
_symmetry.space_group_name_H-M   'P 1'
#
loop_
_entity.id
_entity.type
_entity.pdbx_description
1 polymer ?
#
loop_
_entity_poly.entity_id
_entity_poly.type
_entity_poly.pdbx_seq_one_letter_code
_entity_poly.pdbx_strand_id
1 'polypeptide(L)'
;MSSNFRHHLMSLSLLVGIAAPWAAFAQAPISSVGSGSVEDRVTQLERISNAHSQLLTQLQQQLSDNQSDIDSLRGQIQESQYQLSQMVERQKQMQSQLDGLSSGGAAAQPATGDQTGAATATPDAGAQTPSAPVQSGDANTDYNAAIALVQDKSRQDEAITAFSNFVKNYPDSTYQPNANYWLGQLNYNKGKKDDAAFYFASVVKNYPKSPKAPDAMFKVGVIMQDKGDTAKAKAVYQQVISKYPGTEGAKQAQKRLSAM
;
A
#
# COMPACT_ATOMS: atom_id res chain seq x y z
N MET A 1 25.81 0.03 -55.46
CA MET A 1 26.05 -1.32 -55.99
C MET A 1 24.76 -2.12 -55.84
N SER A 2 24.39 -2.78 -56.93
CA SER A 2 23.22 -3.61 -57.29
C SER A 2 22.05 -3.86 -56.32
N SER A 3 20.86 -3.62 -56.89
CA SER A 3 19.54 -4.22 -56.61
C SER A 3 19.46 -5.73 -56.98
N ASN A 4 18.35 -6.37 -56.58
CA ASN A 4 17.72 -7.67 -56.97
C ASN A 4 17.68 -8.68 -55.80
N PHE A 5 16.56 -9.31 -55.39
CA PHE A 5 15.54 -10.09 -56.12
C PHE A 5 14.30 -10.28 -55.19
N ARG A 6 13.10 -9.75 -55.50
CA ARG A 6 11.88 -10.41 -56.06
C ARG A 6 11.21 -11.59 -55.31
N HIS A 7 9.99 -11.28 -54.82
CA HIS A 7 8.70 -12.02 -54.79
C HIS A 7 8.57 -13.45 -54.25
N HIS A 8 7.68 -13.62 -53.26
CA HIS A 8 6.63 -14.65 -53.34
C HIS A 8 5.30 -14.13 -52.75
N LEU A 9 4.36 -13.87 -53.66
CA LEU A 9 2.92 -13.96 -53.42
C LEU A 9 2.52 -15.43 -53.61
N MET A 10 1.82 -16.02 -52.65
CA MET A 10 0.82 -17.08 -52.91
C MET A 10 -0.34 -16.95 -51.92
N SER A 11 -1.40 -16.31 -52.41
CA SER A 11 -2.78 -16.57 -52.04
C SER A 11 -3.20 -17.97 -52.55
N LEU A 12 -4.00 -18.72 -51.79
CA LEU A 12 -5.36 -19.14 -52.18
C LEU A 12 -5.99 -20.13 -51.17
N SER A 13 -7.28 -19.87 -50.88
CA SER A 13 -8.41 -20.81 -50.88
C SER A 13 -8.33 -22.07 -50.00
N LEU A 14 -9.30 -22.42 -49.17
CA LEU A 14 -10.78 -22.47 -49.26
C LEU A 14 -11.09 -23.89 -48.79
N LEU A 15 -11.75 -24.04 -47.65
CA LEU A 15 -12.46 -25.28 -47.36
C LEU A 15 -13.76 -24.94 -46.65
N VAL A 16 -14.79 -24.82 -47.49
CA VAL A 16 -16.20 -24.88 -47.13
C VAL A 16 -16.50 -26.32 -46.72
N GLY A 17 -17.02 -26.50 -45.51
CA GLY A 17 -17.58 -27.76 -45.01
C GLY A 17 -18.95 -27.48 -44.38
N ILE A 18 -19.97 -28.07 -44.99
CA ILE A 18 -21.41 -27.86 -44.80
C ILE A 18 -21.97 -28.71 -43.63
N ALA A 19 -23.15 -28.27 -43.14
CA ALA A 19 -24.18 -29.03 -42.41
C ALA A 19 -24.06 -29.22 -40.89
N ALA A 20 -24.84 -28.44 -40.14
CA ALA A 20 -26.12 -28.88 -39.54
C ALA A 20 -26.48 -27.99 -38.33
N PRO A 21 -27.67 -27.37 -38.26
CA PRO A 21 -28.16 -26.81 -37.02
C PRO A 21 -28.69 -27.97 -36.17
N TRP A 22 -27.85 -28.53 -35.30
CA TRP A 22 -28.36 -29.30 -34.18
C TRP A 22 -29.00 -28.31 -33.20
N ALA A 23 -30.33 -28.30 -33.18
CA ALA A 23 -31.08 -27.76 -32.06
C ALA A 23 -30.68 -28.57 -30.82
N ALA A 24 -29.71 -28.06 -30.06
CA ALA A 24 -29.44 -28.53 -28.72
C ALA A 24 -30.65 -28.16 -27.87
N PHE A 25 -31.54 -29.14 -27.66
CA PHE A 25 -32.40 -29.12 -26.49
C PHE A 25 -31.48 -29.24 -25.27
N ALA A 26 -30.96 -28.11 -24.79
CA ALA A 26 -30.47 -28.02 -23.45
C ALA A 26 -31.69 -28.17 -22.54
N GLN A 27 -32.01 -29.41 -22.18
CA GLN A 27 -32.70 -29.68 -20.93
C GLN A 27 -31.77 -29.14 -19.84
N ALA A 28 -31.92 -27.86 -19.50
CA ALA A 28 -31.38 -27.34 -18.27
C ALA A 28 -31.94 -28.26 -17.17
N PRO A 29 -31.10 -28.90 -16.34
CA PRO A 29 -31.63 -29.58 -15.16
C PRO A 29 -32.34 -28.50 -14.36
N ILE A 30 -33.67 -28.55 -14.36
CA ILE A 30 -34.49 -27.93 -13.34
C ILE A 30 -34.09 -28.61 -12.05
N SER A 31 -33.10 -28.03 -11.36
CA SER A 31 -32.82 -28.33 -9.97
C SER A 31 -34.14 -28.15 -9.24
N SER A 32 -34.72 -29.25 -8.79
CA SER A 32 -35.93 -29.24 -7.97
C SER A 32 -35.60 -28.52 -6.67
N VAL A 33 -35.91 -27.22 -6.65
CA VAL A 33 -35.84 -26.41 -5.44
C VAL A 33 -37.05 -26.80 -4.60
N GLY A 34 -36.92 -27.89 -3.83
CA GLY A 34 -37.89 -28.24 -2.80
C GLY A 34 -38.44 -29.65 -2.86
N SER A 35 -37.60 -30.65 -2.60
CA SER A 35 -38.04 -31.92 -1.98
C SER A 35 -36.88 -32.67 -1.33
N GLY A 36 -35.87 -31.96 -0.80
CA GLY A 36 -34.90 -32.60 0.09
C GLY A 36 -35.63 -32.97 1.37
N SER A 37 -35.55 -34.24 1.79
CA SER A 37 -36.20 -34.69 3.02
C SER A 37 -35.63 -33.91 4.23
N VAL A 38 -36.30 -33.99 5.38
CA VAL A 38 -35.80 -33.32 6.60
C VAL A 38 -34.36 -33.77 6.91
N GLU A 39 -34.04 -35.02 6.59
CA GLU A 39 -32.72 -35.63 6.70
C GLU A 39 -31.69 -34.97 5.77
N ASP A 40 -32.03 -34.60 4.53
CA ASP A 40 -31.12 -33.88 3.63
C ASP A 40 -30.78 -32.49 4.18
N ARG A 41 -31.78 -31.81 4.76
CA ARG A 41 -31.59 -30.49 5.39
C ARG A 41 -30.74 -30.56 6.64
N VAL A 42 -30.93 -31.58 7.47
CA VAL A 42 -30.09 -31.84 8.66
C VAL A 42 -28.65 -32.13 8.22
N THR A 43 -28.47 -33.00 7.23
CA THR A 43 -27.14 -33.32 6.69
C THR A 43 -26.44 -32.09 6.12
N GLN A 44 -27.18 -31.19 5.45
CA GLN A 44 -26.66 -29.92 4.94
C GLN A 44 -26.31 -28.95 6.08
N LEU A 45 -27.14 -28.87 7.12
CA LEU A 45 -26.87 -28.04 8.30
C LEU A 45 -25.66 -28.53 9.10
N GLU A 46 -25.50 -29.85 9.26
CA GLU A 46 -24.31 -30.44 9.88
C GLU A 46 -23.05 -30.15 9.06
N ARG A 47 -23.14 -30.22 7.72
CA ARG A 47 -22.02 -29.86 6.83
C ARG A 47 -21.66 -28.38 6.93
N ILE A 48 -22.66 -27.50 6.97
CA ILE A 48 -22.45 -26.05 7.13
C ILE A 48 -21.89 -25.73 8.51
N SER A 49 -22.39 -26.37 9.57
CA SER A 49 -21.91 -26.22 10.94
C SER A 49 -20.44 -26.67 11.07
N ASN A 50 -20.10 -27.82 10.50
CA ASN A 50 -18.72 -28.33 10.46
C ASN A 50 -17.80 -27.45 9.60
N ALA A 51 -18.28 -26.89 8.49
CA ALA A 51 -17.53 -25.92 7.71
C ALA A 51 -17.32 -24.60 8.46
N HIS A 52 -18.32 -24.17 9.25
CA HIS A 52 -18.24 -22.97 10.07
C HIS A 52 -17.24 -23.12 11.22
N SER A 53 -17.22 -24.27 11.89
CA SER A 53 -16.23 -24.55 12.94
C SER A 53 -14.81 -24.61 12.37
N GLN A 54 -14.62 -25.21 11.20
CA GLN A 54 -13.34 -25.20 10.48
C GLN A 54 -12.89 -23.79 10.10
N LEU A 55 -13.82 -22.94 9.66
CA LEU A 55 -13.55 -21.54 9.33
C LEU A 55 -13.12 -20.73 10.56
N LEU A 56 -13.77 -20.95 11.71
CA LEU A 56 -13.41 -20.28 12.96
C LEU A 56 -11.99 -20.67 13.42
N THR A 57 -11.63 -21.95 13.31
CA THR A 57 -10.27 -22.41 13.58
C THR A 57 -9.26 -21.79 12.61
N GLN A 58 -9.60 -21.69 11.33
CA GLN A 58 -8.74 -21.06 10.33
C GLN A 58 -8.54 -19.56 10.60
N LEU A 59 -9.60 -18.85 10.98
CA LEU A 59 -9.52 -17.44 11.38
C LEU A 59 -8.66 -17.25 12.62
N GLN A 60 -8.79 -18.14 13.61
CA GLN A 60 -7.99 -18.10 14.82
C GLN A 60 -6.50 -18.33 14.53
N GLN A 61 -6.19 -19.32 13.67
CA GLN A 61 -4.83 -19.56 13.21
C GLN A 61 -4.28 -18.34 12.46
N GLN A 62 -5.07 -17.76 11.54
CA GLN A 62 -4.66 -16.60 10.78
C GLN A 62 -4.40 -15.37 11.67
N LEU A 63 -5.17 -15.18 12.75
CA LEU A 63 -4.92 -14.11 13.71
C LEU A 63 -3.62 -14.34 14.49
N SER A 64 -3.33 -15.58 14.87
CA SER A 64 -2.06 -15.96 15.51
C SER A 64 -0.87 -15.71 14.59
N ASP A 65 -0.97 -16.11 13.32
CA ASP A 65 0.09 -15.94 12.33
C ASP A 65 0.35 -14.45 12.08
N ASN A 66 -0.71 -13.64 11.92
CA ASN A 66 -0.58 -12.19 11.78
C ASN A 66 0.07 -11.55 13.01
N GLN A 67 -0.24 -12.02 14.21
CA GLN A 67 0.36 -11.49 15.44
C GLN A 67 1.86 -11.80 15.49
N SER A 68 2.25 -13.02 15.10
CA SER A 68 3.66 -13.43 15.00
C SER A 68 4.41 -12.61 13.94
N ASP A 69 3.78 -12.35 12.79
CA ASP A 69 4.35 -11.50 11.75
C ASP A 69 4.54 -10.06 12.25
N ILE A 70 3.58 -9.51 12.99
CA ILE A 70 3.69 -8.17 13.59
C ILE A 70 4.87 -8.11 14.58
N ASP A 71 5.04 -9.14 15.40
CA ASP A 71 6.15 -9.20 16.37
C ASP A 71 7.51 -9.33 15.66
N SER A 72 7.57 -10.12 14.58
CA SER A 72 8.76 -10.26 13.73
C SER A 72 9.11 -8.94 13.04
N LEU A 73 8.12 -8.26 12.44
CA LEU A 73 8.30 -6.96 11.81
C LEU A 73 8.74 -5.90 12.83
N ARG A 74 8.20 -5.91 14.05
CA ARG A 74 8.67 -5.04 15.13
C ARG A 74 10.14 -5.31 15.47
N GLY A 75 10.55 -6.58 15.55
CA GLY A 75 11.95 -6.95 15.73
C GLY A 75 12.86 -6.42 14.62
N GLN A 76 12.47 -6.62 13.36
CA GLN A 76 13.21 -6.12 12.20
C GLN A 76 13.32 -4.59 12.18
N ILE A 77 12.25 -3.88 12.57
CA ILE A 77 12.26 -2.42 12.68
C ILE A 77 13.24 -1.97 13.77
N GLN A 78 13.25 -2.63 14.93
CA GLN A 78 14.18 -2.31 16.01
C GLN A 78 15.64 -2.54 15.58
N GLU A 79 15.91 -3.65 14.89
CA GLU A 79 17.23 -3.97 14.35
C GLU A 79 17.67 -2.94 13.29
N SER A 80 16.79 -2.62 12.35
CA SER A 80 17.06 -1.62 11.31
C SER A 80 17.34 -0.24 11.90
N GLN A 81 16.58 0.20 12.91
CA GLN A 81 16.83 1.46 13.60
C GLN A 81 18.17 1.47 14.36
N TYR A 82 18.54 0.33 14.96
CA TYR A 82 19.83 0.19 15.61
C TYR A 82 20.99 0.31 14.60
N GLN A 83 20.88 -0.37 13.45
CA GLN A 83 21.85 -0.25 12.36
C GLN A 83 21.95 1.19 11.82
N LEU A 84 20.81 1.88 11.67
CA LEU A 84 20.77 3.29 11.25
C LEU A 84 21.51 4.18 12.24
N SER A 85 21.26 3.99 13.54
CA SER A 85 21.90 4.76 14.61
C SER A 85 23.42 4.57 14.61
N GLN A 86 23.88 3.34 14.37
CA GLN A 86 25.32 3.06 14.22
C GLN A 86 25.93 3.73 12.99
N MET A 87 25.23 3.75 11.85
CA MET A 87 25.72 4.43 10.65
C MET A 87 25.85 5.94 10.86
N VAL A 88 24.87 6.56 11.52
CA VAL A 88 24.88 7.99 11.85
C VAL A 88 26.05 8.31 12.79
N GLU A 89 26.26 7.50 13.83
CA GLU A 89 27.37 7.72 14.76
C GLU A 89 28.74 7.55 14.07
N ARG A 90 28.84 6.58 13.17
CA ARG A 90 30.04 6.38 12.34
C ARG A 90 30.29 7.56 11.40
N GLN A 91 29.24 8.11 10.77
CA GLN A 91 29.34 9.30 9.93
C GLN A 91 29.82 10.50 10.75
N LYS A 92 29.28 10.69 11.95
CA LYS A 92 29.68 11.76 12.87
C LYS A 92 31.15 11.63 13.27
N GLN A 93 31.60 10.42 13.61
CA GLN A 93 33.02 10.17 13.89
C GLN A 93 33.93 10.45 12.69
N MET A 94 33.52 10.08 11.47
CA MET A 94 34.29 10.40 10.27
C MET A 94 34.34 11.92 10.02
N GLN A 95 33.23 12.62 10.23
CA GLN A 95 33.18 14.08 10.12
C GLN A 95 34.13 14.73 11.13
N SER A 96 34.12 14.30 12.39
CA SER A 96 35.04 14.81 13.42
C SER A 96 36.51 14.51 13.13
N GLN A 97 36.81 13.36 12.51
CA GLN A 97 38.17 13.05 12.05
C GLN A 97 38.61 13.98 10.92
N LEU A 98 37.72 14.27 9.97
CA LEU A 98 37.97 15.20 8.88
C LEU A 98 38.19 16.63 9.38
N ASP A 99 37.38 17.08 10.34
CA ASP A 99 37.52 18.39 10.98
C ASP A 99 38.82 18.45 11.83
N GLY A 100 39.23 17.35 12.46
CA GLY A 100 40.50 17.23 13.17
C GLY A 100 41.72 17.31 12.23
N LEU A 101 41.64 16.70 11.06
CA LEU A 101 42.66 16.80 10.00
C LEU A 101 42.70 18.20 9.38
N SER A 102 41.54 18.85 9.25
CA SER A 102 41.43 20.22 8.74
C SER A 102 41.91 21.26 9.75
N SER A 103 41.76 21.01 11.06
CA SER A 103 42.19 21.92 12.14
C SER A 103 43.64 21.69 12.58
N GLY A 104 44.23 20.52 12.30
CA GLY A 104 45.66 20.25 12.50
C GLY A 104 46.60 21.05 11.58
N GLY A 105 46.07 21.82 10.62
CA GLY A 105 46.83 22.68 9.70
C GLY A 105 46.94 24.16 10.14
N ALA A 106 46.36 24.56 11.28
CA ALA A 106 46.37 25.96 11.71
C ALA A 106 46.73 26.09 13.20
N ALA A 107 48.03 26.08 13.49
CA ALA A 107 48.55 26.54 14.78
C ALA A 107 49.27 27.88 14.59
N ALA A 108 48.63 28.97 15.03
CA ALA A 108 49.25 30.18 15.54
C ALA A 108 48.26 30.89 16.50
N GLN A 109 48.78 31.36 17.62
CA GLN A 109 48.13 31.52 18.93
C GLN A 109 47.74 33.01 19.22
N PRO A 110 47.44 33.45 20.46
CA PRO A 110 46.13 33.96 20.90
C PRO A 110 46.08 35.47 21.23
N ALA A 111 44.89 36.02 21.46
CA ALA A 111 44.74 37.25 22.25
C ALA A 111 43.53 37.18 23.18
N THR A 112 43.83 37.40 24.45
CA THR A 112 42.96 37.52 25.61
C THR A 112 42.15 38.83 25.59
N GLY A 113 40.90 38.77 26.03
CA GLY A 113 40.08 39.93 26.37
C GLY A 113 38.88 39.50 27.20
N ASP A 114 38.89 39.88 28.47
CA ASP A 114 38.00 39.44 29.54
C ASP A 114 36.56 39.99 29.48
N GLN A 115 35.69 39.17 30.07
CA GLN A 115 34.29 39.27 30.50
C GLN A 115 33.57 40.63 30.59
N THR A 116 32.27 40.65 30.25
CA THR A 116 31.13 40.72 31.21
C THR A 116 29.77 40.85 30.49
N GLY A 117 28.77 40.08 30.95
CA GLY A 117 27.37 40.26 30.50
C GLY A 117 26.53 38.99 30.58
N ALA A 118 26.15 38.61 31.81
CA ALA A 118 25.25 37.52 32.09
C ALA A 118 23.83 37.77 31.53
N ALA A 119 23.27 36.76 30.86
CA ALA A 119 21.83 36.51 30.79
C ALA A 119 21.60 35.03 30.50
N THR A 120 21.53 34.24 31.58
CA THR A 120 20.97 32.89 31.59
C THR A 120 19.50 32.95 31.17
N ALA A 121 19.21 32.55 29.93
CA ALA A 121 17.88 32.10 29.55
C ALA A 121 17.82 30.59 29.80
N THR A 122 17.14 30.23 30.88
CA THR A 122 16.67 28.88 31.18
C THR A 122 15.84 28.38 29.98
N PRO A 123 16.10 27.20 29.40
CA PRO A 123 15.07 26.50 28.65
C PRO A 123 14.12 25.93 29.70
N ASP A 124 12.99 26.61 29.88
CA ASP A 124 11.86 26.08 30.61
C ASP A 124 11.46 24.73 29.99
N ALA A 125 11.37 23.72 30.86
CA ALA A 125 10.80 22.42 30.57
C ALA A 125 9.28 22.60 30.40
N GLY A 126 8.90 23.20 29.27
CA GLY A 126 7.54 23.33 28.82
C GLY A 126 7.01 21.99 28.36
N ALA A 127 5.99 21.51 29.07
CA ALA A 127 5.10 20.40 28.76
C ALA A 127 5.10 19.99 27.28
N GLN A 128 5.48 18.74 27.02
CA GLN A 128 5.24 18.05 25.75
C GLN A 128 3.72 17.88 25.56
N THR A 129 3.10 18.92 25.03
CA THR A 129 1.86 18.80 24.27
C THR A 129 2.23 18.32 22.88
N PRO A 130 1.49 17.36 22.27
CA PRO A 130 1.74 16.92 20.91
C PRO A 130 1.41 18.09 19.97
N SER A 131 2.41 18.91 19.66
CA SER A 131 2.29 19.93 18.63
C SER A 131 2.45 19.25 17.27
N ALA A 132 1.58 19.59 16.33
CA ALA A 132 1.60 19.13 14.95
C ALA A 132 3.03 19.16 14.36
N PRO A 133 3.39 18.23 13.46
CA PRO A 133 4.78 18.06 13.05
C PRO A 133 5.29 19.32 12.36
N VAL A 134 6.30 19.94 12.95
CA VAL A 134 7.10 20.97 12.31
C VAL A 134 7.82 20.31 11.14
N GLN A 135 7.64 20.82 9.93
CA GLN A 135 8.30 20.26 8.74
C GLN A 135 9.80 20.46 8.85
N SER A 136 10.54 19.35 8.82
CA SER A 136 11.99 19.32 8.99
C SER A 136 12.74 19.75 7.73
N GLY A 137 12.08 19.75 6.57
CA GLY A 137 12.69 19.94 5.26
C GLY A 137 13.31 18.66 4.68
N ASP A 138 13.30 17.55 5.43
CA ASP A 138 13.73 16.23 4.98
C ASP A 138 12.53 15.31 4.73
N ALA A 139 12.47 14.73 3.53
CA ALA A 139 11.35 13.89 3.13
C ALA A 139 11.26 12.60 3.98
N ASN A 140 12.37 11.98 4.35
CA ASN A 140 12.31 10.75 5.15
C ASN A 140 11.77 11.06 6.56
N THR A 141 12.27 12.10 7.19
CA THR A 141 11.85 12.55 8.52
C THR A 141 10.39 12.95 8.55
N ASP A 142 9.94 13.78 7.59
CA ASP A 142 8.55 14.24 7.53
C ASP A 142 7.57 13.10 7.21
N TYR A 143 7.97 12.15 6.35
CA TYR A 143 7.18 10.95 6.09
C TYR A 143 7.05 10.08 7.34
N ASN A 144 8.15 9.82 8.05
CA ASN A 144 8.13 9.00 9.27
C ASN A 144 7.30 9.66 10.39
N ALA A 145 7.38 10.98 10.52
CA ALA A 145 6.52 11.73 11.42
C ALA A 145 5.04 11.57 11.05
N ALA A 146 4.69 11.66 9.76
CA ALA A 146 3.31 11.43 9.30
C ALA A 146 2.83 10.00 9.57
N ILE A 147 3.71 8.99 9.42
CA ILE A 147 3.39 7.58 9.72
C ILE A 147 3.11 7.37 11.20
N ALA A 148 3.86 8.01 12.09
CA ALA A 148 3.61 7.92 13.53
C ALA A 148 2.18 8.36 13.91
N LEU A 149 1.63 9.34 13.19
CA LEU A 149 0.25 9.83 13.38
C LEU A 149 -0.81 8.80 12.98
N VAL A 150 -0.51 7.94 11.98
CA VAL A 150 -1.46 6.91 11.50
C VAL A 150 -1.75 5.85 12.57
N GLN A 151 -0.80 5.61 13.48
CA GLN A 151 -0.94 4.61 14.53
C GLN A 151 -2.01 4.99 15.55
N ASP A 152 -2.28 6.28 15.72
CA ASP A 152 -3.30 6.79 16.63
C ASP A 152 -4.58 7.15 15.84
N LYS A 153 -5.65 6.39 16.09
CA LYS A 153 -6.95 6.62 15.44
C LYS A 153 -7.55 7.99 15.76
N SER A 154 -7.18 8.61 16.89
CA SER A 154 -7.65 9.95 17.25
C SER A 154 -6.96 11.06 16.44
N ARG A 155 -5.79 10.77 15.87
CA ARG A 155 -4.92 11.74 15.17
C ARG A 155 -5.00 11.62 13.64
N GLN A 156 -6.06 11.01 13.12
CA GLN A 156 -6.24 10.83 11.68
C GLN A 156 -6.25 12.15 10.90
N ASP A 157 -6.81 13.23 11.47
CA ASP A 157 -6.81 14.54 10.83
C ASP A 157 -5.42 15.18 10.75
N GLU A 158 -4.62 15.01 11.79
CA GLU A 158 -3.21 15.42 11.78
C GLU A 158 -2.42 14.61 10.74
N ALA A 159 -2.67 13.28 10.67
CA ALA A 159 -2.03 12.41 9.67
C ALA A 159 -2.39 12.82 8.24
N ILE A 160 -3.67 13.13 7.96
CA ILE A 160 -4.12 13.63 6.65
C ILE A 160 -3.41 14.94 6.32
N THR A 161 -3.31 15.86 7.28
CA THR A 161 -2.63 17.15 7.08
C THR A 161 -1.15 16.94 6.77
N ALA A 162 -0.46 16.08 7.54
CA ALA A 162 0.95 15.78 7.36
C ALA A 162 1.23 15.15 5.98
N PHE A 163 0.46 14.14 5.56
CA PHE A 163 0.64 13.55 4.23
C PHE A 163 0.24 14.49 3.09
N SER A 164 -0.77 15.34 3.28
CA SER A 164 -1.15 16.33 2.26
C SER A 164 -0.02 17.32 2.02
N ASN A 165 0.60 17.80 3.11
CA ASN A 165 1.78 18.65 3.04
C ASN A 165 2.98 17.91 2.44
N PHE A 166 3.17 16.63 2.79
CA PHE A 166 4.23 15.80 2.23
C PHE A 166 4.14 15.69 0.71
N VAL A 167 2.97 15.34 0.18
CA VAL A 167 2.75 15.16 -1.27
C VAL A 167 3.00 16.44 -2.05
N LYS A 168 2.70 17.60 -1.44
CA LYS A 168 2.91 18.93 -2.01
C LYS A 168 4.38 19.35 -1.98
N ASN A 169 5.05 19.15 -0.86
CA ASN A 169 6.38 19.72 -0.62
C ASN A 169 7.51 18.81 -1.12
N TYR A 170 7.26 17.51 -1.27
CA TYR A 170 8.23 16.54 -1.76
C TYR A 170 7.74 15.83 -3.02
N PRO A 171 7.49 16.57 -4.13
CA PRO A 171 6.90 16.01 -5.34
C PRO A 171 7.74 14.88 -5.96
N ASP A 172 9.06 14.93 -5.77
CA ASP A 172 10.03 13.98 -6.34
C ASP A 172 10.40 12.84 -5.36
N SER A 173 9.77 12.78 -4.18
CA SER A 173 10.09 11.76 -3.18
C SER A 173 9.71 10.36 -3.66
N THR A 174 10.57 9.38 -3.36
CA THR A 174 10.26 7.96 -3.55
C THR A 174 9.07 7.48 -2.72
N TYR A 175 8.72 8.20 -1.65
CA TYR A 175 7.56 7.92 -0.81
C TYR A 175 6.23 8.43 -1.36
N GLN A 176 6.23 9.18 -2.47
CA GLN A 176 5.01 9.71 -3.08
C GLN A 176 3.87 8.70 -3.28
N PRO A 177 4.10 7.51 -3.87
CA PRO A 177 3.04 6.51 -3.99
C PRO A 177 2.52 6.04 -2.62
N ASN A 178 3.39 5.90 -1.62
CA ASN A 178 2.97 5.50 -0.28
C ASN A 178 2.18 6.61 0.44
N ALA A 179 2.62 7.86 0.33
CA ALA A 179 1.93 9.00 0.94
C ALA A 179 0.52 9.17 0.36
N ASN A 180 0.37 9.07 -0.95
CA ASN A 180 -0.94 9.05 -1.61
C ASN A 180 -1.78 7.84 -1.18
N TYR A 181 -1.17 6.65 -1.05
CA TYR A 181 -1.88 5.48 -0.54
C TYR A 181 -2.40 5.70 0.90
N TRP A 182 -1.61 6.29 1.78
CA TRP A 182 -2.02 6.62 3.15
C TRP A 182 -3.14 7.66 3.18
N LEU A 183 -3.06 8.72 2.36
CA LEU A 183 -4.16 9.68 2.21
C LEU A 183 -5.45 8.98 1.76
N GLY A 184 -5.35 8.03 0.81
CA GLY A 184 -6.48 7.21 0.40
C GLY A 184 -7.09 6.44 1.56
N GLN A 185 -6.26 5.73 2.34
CA GLN A 185 -6.71 4.90 3.46
C GLN A 185 -7.29 5.72 4.61
N LEU A 186 -6.69 6.86 4.95
CA LEU A 186 -7.17 7.77 5.99
C LEU A 186 -8.52 8.38 5.61
N ASN A 187 -8.66 8.89 4.37
CA ASN A 187 -9.92 9.43 3.89
C ASN A 187 -11.02 8.35 3.81
N TYR A 188 -10.66 7.13 3.42
CA TYR A 188 -11.59 6.00 3.41
C TYR A 188 -12.12 5.70 4.82
N ASN A 189 -11.22 5.68 5.83
CA ASN A 189 -11.59 5.44 7.22
C ASN A 189 -12.51 6.54 7.76
N LYS A 190 -12.36 7.78 7.28
CA LYS A 190 -13.25 8.91 7.59
C LYS A 190 -14.57 8.90 6.80
N GLY A 191 -14.81 7.90 5.97
CA GLY A 191 -16.00 7.81 5.11
C GLY A 191 -15.97 8.74 3.88
N LYS A 192 -14.87 9.46 3.65
CA LYS A 192 -14.65 10.33 2.48
C LYS A 192 -14.26 9.49 1.26
N LYS A 193 -15.21 8.72 0.75
CA LYS A 193 -15.01 7.73 -0.32
C LYS A 193 -14.49 8.34 -1.62
N ASP A 194 -14.95 9.53 -1.99
CA ASP A 194 -14.51 10.20 -3.23
C ASP A 194 -13.06 10.68 -3.15
N ASP A 195 -12.68 11.33 -2.04
CA ASP A 195 -11.29 11.72 -1.77
C ASP A 195 -10.37 10.49 -1.73
N ALA A 196 -10.82 9.42 -1.06
CA ALA A 196 -10.08 8.18 -1.00
C ALA A 196 -9.83 7.58 -2.40
N ALA A 197 -10.87 7.54 -3.25
CA ALA A 197 -10.76 7.05 -4.61
C ALA A 197 -9.79 7.90 -5.44
N PHE A 198 -9.82 9.23 -5.28
CA PHE A 198 -8.88 10.13 -5.95
C PHE A 198 -7.42 9.82 -5.61
N TYR A 199 -7.10 9.67 -4.32
CA TYR A 199 -5.73 9.40 -3.88
C TYR A 199 -5.25 8.01 -4.32
N PHE A 200 -6.08 6.97 -4.18
CA PHE A 200 -5.71 5.64 -4.66
C PHE A 200 -5.56 5.60 -6.19
N ALA A 201 -6.47 6.24 -6.94
CA ALA A 201 -6.36 6.33 -8.39
C ALA A 201 -5.10 7.10 -8.83
N SER A 202 -4.69 8.11 -8.07
CA SER A 202 -3.44 8.84 -8.31
C SER A 202 -2.22 7.93 -8.19
N VAL A 203 -2.20 6.99 -7.24
CA VAL A 203 -1.15 5.97 -7.14
C VAL A 203 -1.09 5.11 -8.40
N VAL A 204 -2.24 4.59 -8.84
CA VAL A 204 -2.33 3.72 -10.03
C VAL A 204 -1.91 4.45 -11.30
N LYS A 205 -2.35 5.71 -11.46
CA LYS A 205 -2.11 6.51 -12.65
C LYS A 205 -0.66 6.99 -12.74
N ASN A 206 -0.15 7.57 -11.66
CA ASN A 206 1.14 8.27 -11.68
C ASN A 206 2.30 7.34 -11.32
N TYR A 207 2.05 6.28 -10.55
CA TYR A 207 3.07 5.36 -10.07
C TYR A 207 2.72 3.89 -10.37
N PRO A 208 2.42 3.51 -11.62
CA PRO A 208 1.92 2.18 -11.96
C PRO A 208 2.90 1.03 -11.65
N LYS A 209 4.20 1.32 -11.50
CA LYS A 209 5.25 0.36 -11.12
C LYS A 209 5.50 0.29 -9.61
N SER A 210 4.85 1.15 -8.82
CA SER A 210 4.99 1.13 -7.37
C SER A 210 4.46 -0.18 -6.80
N PRO A 211 5.09 -0.74 -5.75
CA PRO A 211 4.53 -1.85 -4.99
C PRO A 211 3.12 -1.59 -4.44
N LYS A 212 2.71 -0.31 -4.31
CA LYS A 212 1.35 0.07 -3.85
C LYS A 212 0.31 0.19 -4.96
N ALA A 213 0.71 0.18 -6.23
CA ALA A 213 -0.24 0.32 -7.33
C ALA A 213 -1.29 -0.79 -7.38
N PRO A 214 -0.97 -2.09 -7.19
CA PRO A 214 -1.97 -3.15 -7.18
C PRO A 214 -2.98 -2.98 -6.04
N ASP A 215 -2.49 -2.71 -4.83
CA ASP A 215 -3.32 -2.53 -3.63
C ASP A 215 -4.20 -1.29 -3.75
N ALA A 216 -3.66 -0.18 -4.27
CA ALA A 216 -4.41 1.04 -4.52
C ALA A 216 -5.53 0.80 -5.54
N MET A 217 -5.25 0.08 -6.63
CA MET A 217 -6.25 -0.24 -7.64
C MET A 217 -7.35 -1.14 -7.09
N PHE A 218 -6.99 -2.11 -6.25
CA PHE A 218 -7.96 -2.92 -5.51
C PHE A 218 -8.84 -2.06 -4.60
N LYS A 219 -8.26 -1.11 -3.84
CA LYS A 219 -9.02 -0.18 -2.98
C LYS A 219 -9.97 0.71 -3.77
N VAL A 220 -9.63 1.13 -5.00
CA VAL A 220 -10.59 1.81 -5.90
C VAL A 220 -11.79 0.91 -6.18
N GLY A 221 -11.58 -0.37 -6.48
CA GLY A 221 -12.65 -1.34 -6.69
C GLY A 221 -13.54 -1.52 -5.45
N VAL A 222 -12.93 -1.60 -4.26
CA VAL A 222 -13.65 -1.66 -2.97
C VAL A 222 -14.51 -0.42 -2.79
N ILE A 223 -13.99 0.77 -3.05
CA ILE A 223 -14.76 2.01 -2.93
C ILE A 223 -15.95 2.03 -3.90
N MET A 224 -15.76 1.58 -5.15
CA MET A 224 -16.86 1.50 -6.13
C MET A 224 -17.95 0.54 -5.65
N GLN A 225 -17.56 -0.62 -5.11
CA GLN A 225 -18.50 -1.57 -4.53
C GLN A 225 -19.26 -0.96 -3.34
N ASP A 226 -18.55 -0.30 -2.44
CA ASP A 226 -19.09 0.40 -1.27
C ASP A 226 -20.01 1.58 -1.62
N LYS A 227 -19.93 2.08 -2.85
CA LYS A 227 -20.85 3.09 -3.39
C LYS A 227 -22.06 2.48 -4.11
N GLY A 228 -22.14 1.15 -4.21
CA GLY A 228 -23.18 0.43 -4.94
C GLY A 228 -22.91 0.27 -6.43
N ASP A 229 -21.78 0.78 -6.94
CA ASP A 229 -21.38 0.68 -8.34
C ASP A 229 -20.74 -0.69 -8.64
N THR A 230 -21.48 -1.79 -8.41
CA THR A 230 -20.98 -3.17 -8.55
C THR A 230 -20.39 -3.45 -9.94
N ALA A 231 -20.99 -2.91 -11.01
CA ALA A 231 -20.46 -3.07 -12.37
C ALA A 231 -19.06 -2.46 -12.52
N LYS A 232 -18.84 -1.25 -11.98
CA LYS A 232 -17.51 -0.61 -12.00
C LYS A 232 -16.53 -1.36 -11.11
N ALA A 233 -16.97 -1.82 -9.95
CA ALA A 233 -16.13 -2.60 -9.04
C ALA A 233 -15.63 -3.89 -9.72
N LYS A 234 -16.52 -4.66 -10.37
CA LYS A 234 -16.15 -5.86 -11.15
C LYS A 234 -15.11 -5.54 -12.22
N ALA A 235 -15.33 -4.48 -12.99
CA ALA A 235 -14.39 -4.04 -14.02
C ALA A 235 -13.01 -3.67 -13.43
N VAL A 236 -12.98 -2.93 -12.32
CA VAL A 236 -11.72 -2.57 -11.65
C VAL A 236 -11.01 -3.81 -11.12
N TYR A 237 -11.70 -4.73 -10.45
CA TYR A 237 -11.09 -5.97 -9.95
C TYR A 237 -10.48 -6.83 -11.07
N GLN A 238 -11.17 -6.96 -12.20
CA GLN A 238 -10.64 -7.63 -13.39
C GLN A 238 -9.37 -6.94 -13.90
N GLN A 239 -9.33 -5.61 -13.91
CA GLN A 239 -8.14 -4.87 -14.28
C GLN A 239 -6.97 -5.09 -13.30
N VAL A 240 -7.22 -5.18 -11.99
CA VAL A 240 -6.14 -5.51 -11.03
C VAL A 240 -5.53 -6.87 -11.36
N ILE A 241 -6.37 -7.89 -11.58
CA ILE A 241 -5.93 -9.25 -11.90
C ILE A 241 -5.12 -9.28 -13.19
N SER A 242 -5.57 -8.56 -14.22
CA SER A 242 -4.92 -8.53 -15.54
C SER A 242 -3.62 -7.72 -15.53
N LYS A 243 -3.60 -6.55 -14.87
CA LYS A 243 -2.44 -5.64 -14.89
C LYS A 243 -1.37 -6.01 -13.87
N TYR A 244 -1.76 -6.64 -12.76
CA TYR A 244 -0.88 -6.94 -11.63
C TYR A 244 -0.97 -8.41 -11.21
N PRO A 245 -0.77 -9.38 -12.12
CA PRO A 245 -0.95 -10.79 -11.82
C PRO A 245 -0.03 -11.24 -10.68
N GLY A 246 -0.53 -12.09 -9.79
CA GLY A 246 0.23 -12.67 -8.68
C GLY A 246 0.44 -11.75 -7.46
N THR A 247 0.11 -10.46 -7.56
CA THR A 247 0.19 -9.51 -6.44
C THR A 247 -0.92 -9.75 -5.41
N GLU A 248 -0.71 -9.25 -4.20
CA GLU A 248 -1.71 -9.36 -3.12
C GLU A 248 -3.02 -8.66 -3.48
N GLY A 249 -2.97 -7.42 -4.00
CA GLY A 249 -4.14 -6.73 -4.54
C GLY A 249 -4.91 -7.54 -5.60
N ALA A 250 -4.21 -8.25 -6.50
CA ALA A 250 -4.86 -9.12 -7.50
C ALA A 250 -5.53 -10.35 -6.87
N LYS A 251 -4.90 -11.00 -5.88
CA LYS A 251 -5.51 -12.11 -5.13
C LYS A 251 -6.77 -11.66 -4.40
N GLN A 252 -6.72 -10.49 -3.76
CA GLN A 252 -7.87 -9.90 -3.06
C GLN A 252 -9.00 -9.52 -4.04
N ALA A 253 -8.65 -8.95 -5.19
CA ALA A 253 -9.59 -8.64 -6.27
C ALA A 253 -10.28 -9.91 -6.79
N GLN A 254 -9.53 -10.99 -7.01
CA GLN A 254 -10.08 -12.29 -7.42
C GLN A 254 -11.07 -12.82 -6.39
N LYS A 255 -10.72 -12.80 -5.10
CA LYS A 255 -11.60 -13.23 -4.01
C LYS A 255 -12.89 -12.42 -3.97
N ARG A 256 -12.82 -11.10 -4.13
CA ARG A 256 -14.01 -10.23 -4.19
C ARG A 256 -14.88 -10.54 -5.41
N LEU A 257 -14.28 -10.70 -6.58
CA LEU A 257 -15.00 -10.97 -7.82
C LEU A 257 -15.77 -12.30 -7.76
N SER A 258 -15.19 -13.33 -7.16
CA SER A 258 -15.86 -14.63 -6.97
C SER A 258 -17.01 -14.59 -5.95
N ALA A 259 -17.05 -13.58 -5.08
CA ALA A 259 -18.07 -13.43 -4.04
C ALA A 259 -19.22 -12.48 -4.44
N MET A 260 -19.20 -11.92 -5.66
CA MET A 260 -20.16 -10.93 -6.16
C MET A 260 -21.18 -11.50 -7.14
#